data_AF-X1U744-F1
#
_entry.id   AF-X1U744-F1
#
_cell.length_a   1.000
_cell.length_b   1.000
_cell.length_c   1.000
_cell.angle_alpha   90.00
_cell.angle_beta   90.00
_cell.angle_gamma   90.00
#
_symmetry.space_group_name_H-M   'P 1'
#
loop_
_entity.id
_entity.type
_entity.pdbx_description
1 polymer ?
#
loop_
_entity_poly.entity_id
_entity_poly.type
_entity_poly.pdbx_seq_one_letter_code
_entity_poly.pdbx_strand_id
1 'polypeptide(L)'
;MRFLGIFSNNQDEFFKVRVASVKRMKEFEPEAKKIIGGNPQKILNKIQERVISQGKEFDKIYKDIVSELEKENIYIINESQLDKNQQHFVNHYFHENVLPALSPKFTPVSTISFIPELAIILTFSKVFEID
;
A
#
# COMPACT_ATOMS: atom_id res chain seq x y z
N MET A 1 15.37 6.46 -4.35
CA MET A 1 14.11 6.72 -3.60
C MET A 1 13.05 7.54 -4.35
N ARG A 2 13.33 8.76 -4.85
CA ARG A 2 12.29 9.62 -5.49
C ARG A 2 11.50 8.96 -6.62
N PHE A 3 12.17 8.24 -7.52
CA PHE A 3 11.51 7.53 -8.62
C PHE A 3 10.59 6.39 -8.17
N LEU A 4 10.90 5.71 -7.06
CA LEU A 4 9.99 4.69 -6.50
C LEU A 4 8.69 5.35 -6.03
N GLY A 5 8.78 6.52 -5.38
CA GLY A 5 7.59 7.30 -5.01
C GLY A 5 6.76 7.74 -6.23
N ILE A 6 7.41 8.21 -7.30
CA ILE A 6 6.72 8.56 -8.56
C ILE A 6 6.03 7.34 -9.18
N PHE A 7 6.73 6.19 -9.20
CA PHE A 7 6.17 4.94 -9.71
C PHE A 7 4.93 4.50 -8.93
N SER A 8 4.97 4.52 -7.60
CA SER A 8 3.82 4.19 -6.74
C SER A 8 2.64 5.12 -7.00
N ASN A 9 2.88 6.44 -7.06
CA ASN A 9 1.82 7.41 -7.34
C ASN A 9 1.18 7.20 -8.73
N ASN A 10 1.99 6.88 -9.75
CA ASN A 10 1.47 6.57 -11.08
C ASN A 10 0.66 5.27 -11.10
N GLN A 11 1.05 4.27 -10.30
CA GLN A 11 0.32 3.02 -10.16
C GLN A 11 -1.04 3.26 -9.51
N ASP A 12 -1.11 4.06 -8.45
CA ASP A 12 -2.37 4.42 -7.79
C ASP A 12 -3.34 5.12 -8.74
N GLU A 13 -2.88 6.13 -9.48
CA GLU A 13 -3.68 6.82 -10.50
C GLU A 13 -4.13 5.89 -11.63
N PHE A 14 -3.26 4.97 -12.06
CA PHE A 14 -3.63 3.95 -13.05
C PHE A 14 -4.77 3.07 -12.55
N PHE A 15 -4.74 2.63 -11.28
CA PHE A 15 -5.83 1.83 -10.70
C PHE A 15 -7.12 2.64 -10.55
N LYS A 16 -7.02 3.85 -10.01
CA LYS A 16 -8.15 4.75 -9.78
C LYS A 16 -8.88 5.13 -11.07
N VAL A 17 -8.15 5.42 -12.15
CA VAL A 17 -8.72 5.92 -13.40
C VAL A 17 -8.88 4.83 -14.45
N ARG A 18 -7.80 4.12 -14.79
CA ARG A 18 -7.78 3.23 -15.97
C ARG A 18 -8.39 1.87 -15.65
N VAL A 19 -8.00 1.23 -14.56
CA VAL A 19 -8.54 -0.08 -14.17
C VAL A 19 -10.03 0.02 -13.84
N ALA A 20 -10.45 1.06 -13.12
CA ALA A 20 -11.87 1.33 -12.86
C ALA A 20 -12.70 1.50 -14.14
N SER A 21 -12.14 2.15 -15.17
CA SER A 21 -12.82 2.30 -16.46
C SER A 21 -12.98 0.97 -17.19
N VAL A 22 -11.96 0.12 -17.22
CA VAL A 22 -12.06 -1.24 -17.81
C VAL A 22 -13.04 -2.11 -17.04
N LYS A 23 -13.08 -2.00 -15.70
CA LYS A 23 -14.07 -2.71 -14.86
C LYS A 23 -15.50 -2.31 -15.20
N ARG A 24 -15.81 -1.01 -15.31
CA ARG A 24 -17.15 -0.54 -15.69
C ARG A 24 -17.59 -1.04 -17.06
N MET A 25 -16.68 -1.08 -18.02
CA MET A 25 -17.01 -1.58 -19.36
C MET A 25 -17.38 -3.07 -19.38
N LYS A 26 -16.98 -3.87 -18.38
CA LYS A 26 -17.42 -5.27 -18.25
C LYS A 26 -18.94 -5.40 -18.13
N GLU A 27 -19.62 -4.38 -17.60
CA GLU A 27 -21.08 -4.37 -17.41
C GLU A 27 -21.85 -4.09 -18.71
N PHE A 28 -21.17 -3.64 -19.76
CA PHE A 28 -21.75 -3.25 -21.05
C PHE A 28 -21.21 -4.12 -22.20
N GLU A 29 -21.04 -5.43 -21.97
CA GLU A 29 -20.81 -6.36 -23.09
C GLU A 29 -22.10 -6.50 -23.92
N PRO A 30 -22.04 -6.45 -25.27
CA PRO A 30 -20.87 -6.57 -26.14
C PRO A 30 -20.22 -5.26 -26.65
N GLU A 31 -20.82 -4.08 -26.46
CA GLU A 31 -20.32 -2.77 -26.93
C GLU A 31 -18.90 -2.48 -26.43
N ALA A 32 -18.59 -2.91 -25.20
CA ALA A 32 -17.26 -2.83 -24.61
C ALA A 32 -16.16 -3.49 -25.46
N LYS A 33 -16.45 -4.63 -26.12
CA LYS A 33 -15.45 -5.32 -26.97
C LYS A 33 -15.05 -4.48 -28.18
N LYS A 34 -15.99 -3.70 -28.74
CA LYS A 34 -15.73 -2.81 -29.88
C LYS A 34 -14.88 -1.61 -29.49
N ILE A 35 -15.07 -1.06 -28.29
CA ILE A 35 -14.36 0.14 -27.82
C ILE A 35 -12.92 -0.16 -27.39
N ILE A 36 -12.71 -1.29 -26.69
CA ILE A 36 -11.42 -1.60 -26.04
C ILE A 36 -10.58 -2.59 -26.87
N GLY A 37 -11.13 -3.08 -28.00
CA GLY A 37 -10.44 -4.02 -28.89
C GLY A 37 -10.21 -5.41 -28.28
N GLY A 38 -10.88 -5.76 -27.18
CA GLY A 38 -10.67 -7.01 -26.48
C GLY A 38 -11.71 -7.28 -25.39
N ASN A 39 -11.69 -8.50 -24.85
CA ASN A 39 -12.54 -8.86 -23.72
C ASN A 39 -12.04 -8.16 -22.45
N PRO A 40 -12.87 -7.33 -21.75
CA PRO A 40 -12.48 -6.60 -20.56
C PRO A 40 -11.88 -7.48 -19.45
N GLN A 41 -12.44 -8.68 -19.22
CA GLN A 41 -11.93 -9.61 -18.22
C GLN A 41 -10.51 -10.11 -18.58
N LYS A 42 -10.25 -10.41 -19.85
CA LYS A 42 -8.89 -10.79 -20.29
C LYS A 42 -7.88 -9.66 -20.08
N ILE A 43 -8.29 -8.40 -20.28
CA ILE A 43 -7.44 -7.23 -20.06
C ILE A 43 -7.14 -7.08 -18.56
N LEU A 44 -8.15 -7.19 -17.70
CA LEU A 44 -7.97 -7.11 -16.24
C LEU A 44 -7.02 -8.19 -15.71
N ASN A 45 -7.11 -9.42 -16.21
CA ASN A 45 -6.19 -10.50 -15.83
C ASN A 45 -4.75 -10.16 -16.23
N LYS A 46 -4.52 -9.69 -17.46
CA LYS A 46 -3.18 -9.26 -17.91
C LYS A 46 -2.62 -8.10 -17.08
N ILE A 47 -3.47 -7.14 -16.71
CA ILE A 47 -3.08 -6.03 -15.83
C ILE A 47 -2.61 -6.59 -14.48
N GLN A 48 -3.38 -7.50 -13.88
CA GLN A 48 -3.04 -8.10 -12.58
C GLN A 48 -1.70 -8.84 -12.63
N GLU A 49 -1.48 -9.68 -13.65
CA GLU A 49 -0.21 -10.39 -13.85
C GLU A 49 0.97 -9.42 -13.95
N ARG A 50 0.81 -8.32 -14.71
CA ARG A 50 1.86 -7.32 -14.89
C ARG A 50 2.15 -6.56 -13.59
N VAL A 51 1.11 -6.17 -12.85
CA VAL A 51 1.26 -5.46 -11.58
C VAL A 51 1.97 -6.32 -10.54
N ILE A 52 1.65 -7.62 -10.45
CA ILE A 52 2.36 -8.55 -9.57
C ILE A 52 3.84 -8.65 -9.95
N SER A 53 4.14 -8.76 -11.25
CA SER A 53 5.52 -8.80 -11.74
C SER A 53 6.27 -7.51 -11.39
N GLN A 54 5.65 -6.35 -11.56
CA GLN A 54 6.25 -5.06 -11.24
C GLN A 54 6.45 -4.87 -9.74
N GLY A 55 5.55 -5.39 -8.89
CA GLY A 55 5.72 -5.37 -7.44
C GLY A 55 6.98 -6.11 -7.00
N LYS A 56 7.24 -7.29 -7.57
CA LYS A 56 8.49 -8.03 -7.28
C LYS A 56 9.74 -7.27 -7.70
N GLU A 57 9.67 -6.58 -8.83
CA GLU A 57 10.78 -5.75 -9.33
C GLU A 57 11.00 -4.52 -8.45
N PHE A 58 9.92 -3.87 -8.02
CA PHE A 58 9.94 -2.76 -7.06
C PHE A 58 10.63 -3.17 -5.76
N ASP A 59 10.24 -4.30 -5.16
CA ASP A 59 10.82 -4.78 -3.91
C ASP A 59 12.32 -5.07 -4.04
N LYS A 60 12.74 -5.63 -5.18
CA LYS A 60 14.15 -5.86 -5.47
C LYS A 60 14.91 -4.53 -5.53
N ILE A 61 14.43 -3.58 -6.33
CA ILE A 61 15.08 -2.28 -6.50
C ILE A 61 15.11 -1.51 -5.16
N TYR A 62 14.04 -1.59 -4.37
CA TYR A 62 14.01 -0.98 -3.04
C TYR A 62 15.10 -1.55 -2.13
N LYS A 63 15.25 -2.88 -2.08
CA LYS A 63 16.31 -3.54 -1.30
C LYS A 63 17.70 -3.16 -1.77
N ASP A 64 17.91 -3.10 -3.08
CA ASP A 64 19.19 -2.69 -3.67
C ASP A 64 19.54 -1.25 -3.24
N ILE A 65 18.56 -0.32 -3.31
CA ILE A 65 18.74 1.06 -2.85
C ILE A 65 19.03 1.14 -1.36
N VAL A 66 18.32 0.38 -0.52
CA VAL A 66 18.57 0.36 0.94
C VAL A 66 20.00 -0.11 1.22
N SER A 67 20.48 -1.15 0.54
CA SER A 67 21.86 -1.63 0.68
C SER A 67 22.90 -0.60 0.22
N GLU A 68 22.61 0.17 -0.83
CA GLU A 68 23.47 1.27 -1.27
C GLU A 68 23.51 2.42 -0.25
N LEU A 69 22.38 2.76 0.37
CA LEU A 69 22.32 3.77 1.44
C LEU A 69 23.15 3.38 2.66
N GLU A 70 23.17 2.10 3.03
CA GLU A 70 23.98 1.61 4.15
C GLU A 70 25.48 1.85 3.94
N LYS A 71 25.98 1.76 2.69
CA LYS A 71 27.38 2.06 2.35
C LYS A 71 27.72 3.53 2.55
N GLU A 72 26.72 4.39 2.45
CA GLU A 72 26.80 5.83 2.73
C GLU A 72 26.44 6.16 4.19
N ASN A 73 26.39 5.16 5.09
CA ASN A 73 26.04 5.28 6.51
C ASN A 73 24.61 5.81 6.75
N ILE A 74 23.68 5.57 5.82
CA ILE A 74 22.27 5.90 5.96
C ILE A 74 21.49 4.60 6.15
N TYR A 75 20.85 4.45 7.30
CA TYR A 75 20.16 3.22 7.69
C TYR A 75 18.64 3.43 7.76
N ILE A 76 17.89 2.57 7.07
CA ILE A 76 16.43 2.47 7.23
C ILE A 76 16.17 1.24 8.10
N ILE A 77 15.81 1.47 9.36
CA ILE A 77 15.63 0.43 10.37
C ILE A 77 14.16 0.33 10.83
N ASN A 78 13.81 -0.84 11.36
CA ASN A 78 12.50 -1.11 11.97
C ASN A 78 12.58 -1.16 13.51
N GLU A 79 11.43 -1.35 14.16
CA GLU A 79 11.29 -1.35 15.62
C GLU A 79 12.13 -2.42 16.33
N SER A 80 12.46 -3.53 15.65
CA SER A 80 13.27 -4.63 16.21
C SER A 80 14.78 -4.35 16.17
N GLN A 81 15.20 -3.31 15.46
CA GLN A 81 16.60 -2.94 15.25
C GLN A 81 17.04 -1.74 16.09
N LEU A 82 16.13 -1.14 16.86
CA LEU A 82 16.41 0.04 17.67
C LEU A 82 17.24 -0.32 18.91
N ASP A 83 18.25 0.49 19.22
CA ASP A 83 18.92 0.42 20.52
C ASP A 83 18.06 1.01 21.65
N LYS A 84 18.50 0.85 22.90
CA LYS A 84 17.73 1.30 24.09
C LYS A 84 17.44 2.81 24.09
N ASN A 85 18.38 3.63 23.61
CA ASN A 85 18.22 5.08 23.59
C ASN A 85 17.24 5.49 22.48
N GLN A 86 17.36 4.86 21.30
CA GLN A 86 16.44 5.05 20.18
C GLN A 86 15.02 4.61 20.54
N GLN A 87 14.86 3.48 21.23
CA GLN A 87 13.56 3.02 21.74
C GLN A 87 12.94 4.06 22.68
N HIS A 88 13.72 4.61 23.62
CA HIS A 88 13.24 5.65 24.52
C HIS A 88 12.81 6.91 23.75
N PHE A 89 13.64 7.34 22.79
CA PHE A 89 13.33 8.48 21.91
C PHE A 89 12.04 8.26 21.11
N VAL A 90 11.91 7.14 20.41
CA VAL A 90 10.73 6.83 19.59
C VAL A 90 9.48 6.75 20.46
N ASN A 91 9.57 6.14 21.65
CA ASN A 91 8.46 6.05 22.59
C ASN A 91 8.00 7.44 23.07
N HIS A 92 8.95 8.30 23.45
CA HIS A 92 8.65 9.68 23.84
C HIS A 92 8.05 10.47 22.69
N TYR A 93 8.65 10.41 21.50
CA TYR A 93 8.15 11.08 20.29
C TYR A 93 6.74 10.60 19.93
N PHE A 94 6.47 9.30 20.06
CA PHE A 94 5.15 8.74 19.82
C PHE A 94 4.10 9.36 20.74
N HIS A 95 4.34 9.39 22.06
CA HIS A 95 3.37 9.92 23.02
C HIS A 95 3.12 11.42 22.85
N GLU A 96 4.17 12.19 22.56
CA GLU A 96 4.07 13.65 22.46
C GLU A 96 3.52 14.12 21.10
N ASN A 97 3.87 13.45 20.00
CA ASN A 97 3.62 13.97 18.64
C ASN A 97 2.68 13.10 17.81
N VAL A 98 2.77 11.76 17.92
CA VAL A 98 2.01 10.85 17.05
C VAL A 98 0.67 10.51 17.67
N LEU A 99 0.65 10.05 18.93
CA LEU A 99 -0.54 9.61 19.64
C LEU A 99 -1.66 10.67 19.68
N PRO A 100 -1.40 11.97 19.90
CA PRO A 100 -2.46 12.98 19.89
C PRO A 100 -3.12 13.16 18.52
N ALA A 101 -2.44 12.80 17.44
CA ALA A 101 -2.97 12.84 16.07
C ALA A 101 -3.70 11.54 15.67
N LEU A 102 -3.60 10.48 16.48
CA LEU A 102 -4.28 9.21 16.23
C LEU A 102 -5.68 9.22 16.85
N SER A 103 -6.63 8.63 16.12
CA SER A 103 -7.98 8.37 16.61
C SER A 103 -8.27 6.88 16.50
N PRO A 104 -7.91 6.06 17.52
CA PRO A 104 -8.23 4.63 17.52
C PRO A 104 -9.74 4.41 17.41
N LYS A 105 -10.16 3.47 16.55
CA LYS A 105 -11.57 3.11 16.37
C LYS A 105 -11.78 1.62 16.61
N PHE A 106 -12.73 1.29 17.48
CA PHE A 106 -13.21 -0.08 17.67
C PHE A 106 -14.48 -0.25 16.85
N THR A 107 -14.37 -0.89 15.69
CA THR A 107 -15.50 -1.07 14.78
C THR A 107 -15.47 -2.49 14.23
N PRO A 108 -16.57 -3.27 14.37
CA PRO A 108 -16.69 -4.55 13.69
C PRO A 108 -16.44 -4.39 12.19
N VAL A 109 -15.72 -5.33 11.57
CA VAL A 109 -15.41 -5.26 10.13
C VAL A 109 -16.69 -5.12 9.28
N SER A 110 -17.78 -5.76 9.72
CA SER A 110 -19.09 -5.72 9.04
C SER A 110 -19.77 -4.34 9.04
N THR A 111 -19.36 -3.41 9.90
CA THR A 111 -19.98 -2.08 10.03
C THR A 111 -19.10 -0.93 9.55
N ILE A 112 -17.93 -1.24 8.95
CA ILE A 112 -17.07 -0.23 8.33
C ILE A 112 -17.77 0.32 7.09
N SER A 113 -18.36 1.51 7.22
CA SER A 113 -19.07 2.21 6.14
C SER A 113 -18.18 3.14 5.32
N PHE A 114 -17.01 3.51 5.86
CA PHE A 114 -16.10 4.46 5.22
C PHE A 114 -14.64 4.14 5.56
N ILE A 115 -13.83 4.03 4.51
CA ILE A 115 -12.37 4.01 4.59
C ILE A 115 -11.90 5.29 3.89
N PRO A 116 -11.20 6.21 4.58
CA PRO A 116 -10.66 7.40 3.96
C PRO A 116 -9.80 7.07 2.74
N GLU A 117 -9.99 7.83 1.65
CA GLU A 117 -9.16 7.70 0.45
C GLU A 117 -7.70 8.07 0.78
N LEU A 118 -6.73 7.31 0.27
CA LEU A 118 -5.29 7.53 0.42
C LEU A 118 -4.74 7.49 1.88
N ALA A 119 -5.51 6.98 2.85
CA ALA A 119 -5.02 6.79 4.20
C ALA A 119 -4.36 5.42 4.41
N ILE A 120 -3.25 5.39 5.15
CA ILE A 120 -2.69 4.16 5.71
C ILE A 120 -3.41 3.89 7.03
N ILE A 121 -4.10 2.75 7.14
CA ILE A 121 -4.80 2.32 8.35
C ILE A 121 -4.11 1.08 8.91
N LEU A 122 -3.70 1.14 10.17
CA LEU A 122 -3.24 -0.03 10.90
C LEU A 122 -4.44 -0.73 11.54
N THR A 123 -4.71 -1.96 11.11
CA THR A 123 -5.77 -2.81 11.67
C THR A 123 -5.20 -3.77 12.69
N PHE A 124 -5.80 -3.82 13.88
CA PHE A 124 -5.38 -4.73 14.95
C PHE A 124 -6.46 -5.80 15.15
N SER A 125 -6.06 -7.07 15.11
CA SER A 125 -6.90 -8.19 15.56
C SER A 125 -6.54 -8.52 17.00
N LYS A 126 -7.49 -8.35 17.92
CA LYS A 126 -7.30 -8.85 19.29
C LYS A 126 -7.60 -10.34 19.30
N VAL A 127 -6.57 -11.16 19.51
CA VAL A 127 -6.72 -12.58 19.82
C VAL A 127 -7.07 -12.66 21.31
N PHE A 128 -8.24 -13.17 21.64
CA PHE A 128 -8.58 -13.50 23.02
C PHE A 128 -8.04 -14.91 23.28
N GLU A 129 -7.07 -15.04 24.19
CA GLU A 129 -6.78 -16.34 24.80
C GLU A 129 -7.95 -16.67 25.74
N ILE A 130 -8.54 -17.85 25.55
CA ILE A 130 -9.57 -18.39 26.44
C ILE A 130 -8.81 -19.21 27.47
N ASP A 131 -8.79 -18.76 28.73
CA ASP A 131 -8.33 -19.54 29.88
C ASP A 131 -9.25 -20.75 30.14
#